data_AF-A0A4Q3TUQ9-F1
#
_entry.id   AF-A0A4Q3TUQ9-F1
#
_cell.length_a   1.000
_cell.length_b   1.000
_cell.length_c   1.000
_cell.angle_alpha   90.00
_cell.angle_beta   90.00
_cell.angle_gamma   90.00
#
_symmetry.space_group_name_H-M   'P 1'
#
loop_
_entity.id
_entity.type
_entity.pdbx_description
1 polymer ?
#
loop_
_entity_poly.entity_id
_entity_poly.type
_entity_poly.pdbx_seq_one_letter_code
_entity_poly.pdbx_strand_id
1 'polypeptide(L)'
;MSQQEVRPMVRRGAVGLVIVVGLSVVGCGDRAEPEFTLCGNLQTAGNLPSAREACAKAVAADATSKAGQAAAQKLAEIDQTLKKREEQAALEAKAKAEAAAKQAERDAKCDRWTTFCAGLGPNGSVERFKSKASCVSSVDELRTMGIVCKPCESGCG
;
A
#
# COMPACT_ATOMS: atom_id res chain seq x y z
N MET A 1 45.78 -33.46 27.22
CA MET A 1 45.30 -33.19 25.84
C MET A 1 44.48 -31.91 25.87
N SER A 2 44.92 -30.92 25.08
CA SER A 2 44.28 -29.63 24.69
C SER A 2 43.89 -28.65 25.81
N GLN A 3 44.61 -27.55 26.09
CA GLN A 3 45.00 -26.33 25.33
C GLN A 3 43.87 -25.29 25.12
N GLN A 4 44.22 -24.03 25.44
CA GLN A 4 43.56 -22.70 25.30
C GLN A 4 42.71 -22.25 26.51
N GLU A 5 43.18 -21.43 27.47
CA GLU A 5 43.79 -20.07 27.41
C GLU A 5 42.96 -19.12 26.53
N VAL A 6 42.42 -17.97 26.98
CA VAL A 6 43.09 -16.84 27.64
C VAL A 6 42.10 -16.08 28.56
N ARG A 7 42.62 -15.58 29.70
CA ARG A 7 42.00 -14.68 30.69
C ARG A 7 41.94 -13.22 30.16
N PRO A 8 41.86 -12.16 31.01
CA PRO A 8 40.69 -11.56 31.68
C PRO A 8 40.55 -10.05 31.35
N MET A 9 39.49 -9.38 31.80
CA MET A 9 39.65 -7.97 32.21
C MET A 9 38.76 -7.65 33.42
N VAL A 10 39.40 -7.68 34.58
CA VAL A 10 38.89 -7.14 35.84
C VAL A 10 39.25 -5.65 35.89
N ARG A 11 38.29 -4.79 36.26
CA ARG A 11 38.52 -3.56 37.06
C ARG A 11 37.19 -3.15 37.67
N ARG A 12 36.94 -3.50 38.94
CA ARG A 12 37.14 -2.64 40.14
C ARG A 12 36.33 -1.34 40.08
N GLY A 13 35.35 -1.22 40.98
CA GLY A 13 34.85 0.08 41.44
C GLY A 13 33.37 0.09 41.82
N ALA A 14 33.07 -0.05 43.11
CA ALA A 14 31.76 0.28 43.67
C ALA A 14 31.61 1.81 43.71
N VAL A 15 30.57 2.35 43.08
CA VAL A 15 29.97 3.65 43.39
C VAL A 15 28.47 3.51 43.17
N GLY A 16 27.69 3.68 44.24
CA GLY A 16 26.24 3.72 44.17
C GLY A 16 25.79 4.83 43.23
N LEU A 17 25.07 4.47 42.16
CA LEU A 17 24.38 5.42 41.32
C LEU A 17 22.96 5.58 41.88
N VAL A 18 22.79 6.70 42.59
CA VAL A 18 21.54 7.29 43.01
C VAL A 18 20.49 7.18 41.89
N ILE A 19 19.40 6.46 42.14
CA ILE A 19 18.18 6.53 41.31
C ILE A 19 17.60 7.92 41.55
N VAL A 20 17.96 8.84 40.67
CA VAL A 20 17.53 10.23 40.69
C VAL A 20 16.05 10.30 40.32
N VAL A 21 15.24 10.53 41.35
CA VAL A 21 14.17 11.53 41.40
C VAL A 21 12.91 11.19 40.59
N GLY A 22 11.89 10.79 41.35
CA GLY A 22 10.54 11.25 41.09
C GLY A 22 10.50 12.78 41.18
N LEU A 23 10.20 13.43 40.07
CA LEU A 23 9.67 14.79 40.04
C LEU A 23 8.46 14.75 39.12
N SER A 24 7.30 14.75 39.77
CA SER A 24 6.04 15.19 39.20
C SER A 24 6.22 16.61 38.66
N VAL A 25 6.74 16.72 37.44
CA VAL A 25 6.54 17.92 36.65
C VAL A 25 5.10 17.81 36.20
N VAL A 26 4.19 18.42 36.96
CA VAL A 26 3.00 19.05 36.38
C VAL A 26 3.52 20.22 35.53
N GLY A 27 4.32 19.90 34.52
CA GLY A 27 4.68 20.82 33.46
C GLY A 27 3.43 21.00 32.63
N CYS A 28 3.25 22.17 32.07
CA CYS A 28 2.32 22.39 30.97
C CYS A 28 2.72 21.47 29.80
N GLY A 29 2.40 20.18 29.91
CA GLY A 29 2.58 19.20 28.87
C GLY A 29 1.57 19.55 27.79
N ASP A 30 2.08 19.89 26.62
CA ASP A 30 1.28 20.17 25.45
C ASP A 30 0.37 18.96 25.20
N ARG A 31 -0.93 19.11 25.47
CA ARG A 31 -1.91 18.02 25.36
C ARG A 31 -2.05 17.54 23.91
N ALA A 32 -1.62 18.33 22.94
CA ALA A 32 -1.65 17.99 21.52
C ALA A 32 -0.41 17.19 21.06
N GLU A 33 0.69 17.18 21.81
CA GLU A 33 1.95 16.51 21.43
C GLU A 33 1.86 14.99 21.19
N PRO A 34 1.16 14.18 21.99
CA PRO A 34 1.07 12.74 21.72
C PRO A 34 0.34 12.43 20.41
N GLU A 35 -0.78 13.13 20.15
CA GLU A 35 -1.57 12.96 18.94
C GLU A 35 -0.84 13.52 17.70
N PHE A 36 -0.08 14.62 17.86
CA PHE A 36 0.75 15.17 16.78
C PHE A 36 1.88 14.21 16.40
N THR A 37 2.52 13.58 17.38
CA THR A 37 3.55 12.57 17.15
C THR A 37 2.97 11.36 16.41
N LEU A 38 1.78 10.90 16.82
CA LEU A 38 1.05 9.83 16.13
C LEU A 38 0.73 10.22 14.68
N CYS A 39 0.29 11.46 14.43
CA CYS A 39 0.06 11.97 13.09
C CYS A 39 1.31 11.88 12.21
N GLY A 40 2.47 12.32 12.73
CA GLY A 40 3.74 12.25 12.01
C GLY A 40 4.15 10.81 11.65
N ASN A 41 3.96 9.87 12.57
CA ASN A 41 4.26 8.46 12.35
C ASN A 41 3.34 7.85 11.27
N LEU A 42 2.04 8.13 11.34
CA LEU A 42 1.05 7.65 10.35
C LEU A 42 1.28 8.26 8.96
N GLN A 43 1.67 9.54 8.91
CA GLN A 43 2.03 10.22 7.67
C GLN A 43 3.26 9.56 7.02
N THR A 44 4.30 9.27 7.82
CA THR A 44 5.52 8.61 7.36
C THR A 44 5.26 7.17 6.89
N ALA A 45 4.33 6.47 7.55
CA ALA A 45 3.86 5.15 7.14
C ALA A 45 2.98 5.17 5.86
N GLY A 46 2.66 6.36 5.32
CA GLY A 46 1.82 6.52 4.14
C GLY A 46 0.31 6.34 4.40
N ASN A 47 -0.10 6.14 5.66
CA ASN A 47 -1.50 6.06 6.06
C ASN A 47 -2.08 7.47 6.29
N LEU A 48 -2.29 8.19 5.19
CA LEU A 48 -2.80 9.56 5.19
C LEU A 48 -4.19 9.71 5.84
N PRO A 49 -5.16 8.79 5.64
CA PRO A 49 -6.46 8.88 6.31
C PRO A 49 -6.36 8.84 7.84
N SER A 50 -5.60 7.90 8.39
CA SER A 50 -5.41 7.83 9.85
C SER A 50 -4.52 8.97 10.36
N ALA A 51 -3.53 9.42 9.58
CA ALA A 51 -2.71 10.58 9.93
C ALA A 51 -3.57 11.84 10.07
N ARG A 52 -4.53 12.05 9.14
CA ARG A 52 -5.50 13.14 9.19
C ARG A 52 -6.28 13.13 10.51
N GLU A 53 -6.81 11.99 10.91
CA GLU A 53 -7.58 11.86 12.15
C GLU A 53 -6.74 12.16 13.40
N ALA A 54 -5.51 11.65 13.45
CA ALA A 54 -4.59 11.93 14.56
C ALA A 54 -4.20 13.42 14.63
N CYS A 55 -3.93 14.07 13.48
CA CYS A 55 -3.68 15.50 13.43
C CYS A 55 -4.92 16.32 13.86
N ALA A 56 -6.13 15.91 13.46
CA ALA A 56 -7.36 16.58 13.90
C ALA A 56 -7.57 16.46 15.42
N LYS A 57 -7.25 15.30 16.00
CA LYS A 57 -7.28 15.10 17.46
C LYS A 57 -6.25 15.95 18.19
N ALA A 58 -5.05 16.11 17.63
CA ALA A 58 -4.04 17.01 18.18
C ALA A 58 -4.53 18.47 18.20
N VAL A 59 -5.10 18.96 17.10
CA VAL A 59 -5.70 20.32 17.05
C VAL A 59 -6.84 20.47 18.06
N ALA A 60 -7.70 19.44 18.20
CA ALA A 60 -8.81 19.46 19.14
C ALA A 60 -8.36 19.43 20.62
N ALA A 61 -7.20 18.81 20.90
CA ALA A 61 -6.65 18.72 22.25
C ALA A 61 -6.13 20.06 22.77
N ASP A 62 -5.40 20.81 21.91
CA ASP A 62 -5.01 22.20 22.19
C ASP A 62 -4.57 22.91 20.89
N ALA A 63 -5.46 23.69 20.28
CA ALA A 63 -5.17 24.40 19.03
C ALA A 63 -4.16 25.56 19.20
N THR A 64 -3.95 26.04 20.43
CA THR A 64 -3.09 27.20 20.72
C THR A 64 -1.64 26.79 20.98
N SER A 65 -1.41 25.51 21.27
CA SER A 65 -0.09 24.97 21.51
C SER A 65 0.74 24.85 20.23
N LYS A 66 2.06 24.67 20.38
CA LYS A 66 2.95 24.50 19.23
C LYS A 66 2.60 23.22 18.46
N ALA A 67 2.28 22.14 19.16
CA ALA A 67 1.89 20.89 18.52
C ALA A 67 0.52 21.02 17.83
N GLY A 68 -0.46 21.73 18.42
CA GLY A 68 -1.75 22.00 17.79
C GLY A 68 -1.64 22.85 16.53
N GLN A 69 -0.84 23.91 16.55
CA GLN A 69 -0.60 24.74 15.36
C GLN A 69 0.11 23.97 14.25
N ALA A 70 1.12 23.15 14.61
CA ALA A 70 1.81 22.31 13.64
C ALA A 70 0.89 21.20 13.09
N ALA A 71 0.02 20.63 13.93
CA ALA A 71 -0.99 19.66 13.51
C ALA A 71 -2.00 20.28 12.54
N ALA A 72 -2.42 21.53 12.76
CA ALA A 72 -3.33 22.24 11.86
C ALA A 72 -2.72 22.47 10.48
N GLN A 73 -1.43 22.83 10.43
CA GLN A 73 -0.71 22.96 9.14
C GLN A 73 -0.61 21.61 8.42
N LYS A 74 -0.19 20.55 9.12
CA LYS A 74 -0.12 19.20 8.56
C LYS A 74 -1.48 18.69 8.09
N LEU A 75 -2.55 18.99 8.83
CA LEU A 75 -3.90 18.59 8.47
C LEU A 75 -4.29 19.17 7.10
N ALA A 76 -4.00 20.45 6.85
CA ALA A 76 -4.24 21.08 5.56
C ALA A 76 -3.43 20.44 4.42
N GLU A 77 -2.16 20.09 4.66
CA GLU A 77 -1.31 19.39 3.69
C GLU A 77 -1.84 17.98 3.35
N ILE A 78 -2.27 17.24 4.38
CA ILE A 78 -2.84 15.89 4.24
C ILE A 78 -4.15 15.97 3.46
N ASP A 79 -5.02 16.92 3.77
CA ASP A 79 -6.31 17.11 3.08
C ASP A 79 -6.13 17.44 1.60
N GLN A 80 -5.19 18.34 1.27
CA GLN A 80 -4.86 18.62 -0.14
C GLN A 80 -4.32 17.39 -0.86
N THR A 81 -3.50 16.58 -0.19
CA THR A 81 -2.93 15.37 -0.78
C THR A 81 -4.01 14.32 -1.03
N LEU A 82 -4.92 14.11 -0.08
CA LEU A 82 -6.05 13.19 -0.23
C LEU A 82 -6.95 13.63 -1.39
N LYS A 83 -7.32 14.91 -1.44
CA LYS A 83 -8.14 15.46 -2.52
C LYS A 83 -7.50 15.24 -3.90
N LYS A 84 -6.21 15.55 -4.04
CA LYS A 84 -5.47 15.30 -5.29
C LYS A 84 -5.48 13.82 -5.68
N ARG A 85 -5.34 12.91 -4.71
CA ARG A 85 -5.38 11.46 -4.98
C ARG A 85 -6.79 11.01 -5.40
N GLU A 86 -7.83 11.55 -4.80
CA GLU A 86 -9.22 11.26 -5.18
C GLU A 86 -9.52 11.77 -6.59
N GLU A 87 -9.12 13.00 -6.92
CA GLU A 87 -9.27 13.58 -8.25
C GLU A 87 -8.50 12.75 -9.30
N GLN A 88 -7.27 12.37 -8.99
CA GLN A 88 -6.46 11.51 -9.87
C GLN A 88 -7.09 10.12 -10.05
N ALA A 89 -7.55 9.49 -8.97
CA ALA A 89 -8.24 8.21 -9.03
C ALA A 89 -9.52 8.27 -9.86
N ALA A 90 -10.28 9.37 -9.77
CA ALA A 90 -11.47 9.60 -10.57
C ALA A 90 -11.14 9.77 -12.06
N LEU A 91 -10.07 10.50 -12.39
CA LEU A 91 -9.60 10.64 -13.78
C LEU A 91 -9.10 9.31 -14.35
N GLU A 92 -8.32 8.55 -13.58
CA GLU A 92 -7.87 7.22 -13.97
C GLU A 92 -9.03 6.24 -14.14
N ALA A 93 -10.05 6.30 -13.27
CA ALA A 93 -11.25 5.48 -13.40
C ALA A 93 -12.03 5.82 -14.70
N LYS A 94 -12.17 7.12 -15.02
CA LYS A 94 -12.78 7.56 -16.29
C LYS A 94 -11.98 7.08 -17.50
N ALA A 95 -10.67 7.29 -17.50
CA ALA A 95 -9.79 6.84 -18.59
C ALA A 95 -9.85 5.31 -18.78
N LYS A 96 -9.86 4.54 -17.69
CA LYS A 96 -10.03 3.08 -17.72
C LYS A 96 -11.39 2.68 -18.27
N ALA A 97 -12.46 3.36 -17.88
CA ALA A 97 -13.81 3.09 -18.39
C ALA A 97 -13.91 3.39 -19.90
N GLU A 98 -13.36 4.51 -20.37
CA GLU A 98 -13.32 4.85 -21.80
C GLU A 98 -12.47 3.87 -22.61
N ALA A 99 -11.31 3.47 -22.08
CA ALA A 99 -10.46 2.46 -22.71
C ALA A 99 -11.18 1.10 -22.78
N ALA A 100 -11.87 0.70 -21.70
CA ALA A 100 -12.66 -0.53 -21.66
C ALA A 100 -13.83 -0.48 -22.65
N ALA A 101 -14.52 0.66 -22.80
CA ALA A 101 -15.59 0.82 -23.77
C ALA A 101 -15.07 0.72 -25.22
N LYS A 102 -13.94 1.37 -25.54
CA LYS A 102 -13.30 1.25 -26.85
C LYS A 102 -12.83 -0.17 -27.14
N GLN A 103 -12.29 -0.85 -26.14
CA GLN A 103 -11.91 -2.25 -26.27
C GLN A 103 -13.13 -3.14 -26.49
N ALA A 104 -14.22 -2.93 -25.75
CA ALA A 104 -15.46 -3.68 -25.95
C ALA A 104 -16.06 -3.46 -27.35
N GLU A 105 -15.98 -2.24 -27.90
CA GLU A 105 -16.40 -1.97 -29.28
C GLU A 105 -15.52 -2.70 -30.30
N ARG A 106 -14.19 -2.70 -30.11
CA ARG A 106 -13.27 -3.49 -30.94
C ARG A 106 -13.57 -4.98 -30.83
N ASP A 107 -13.77 -5.47 -29.63
CA ASP A 107 -14.05 -6.87 -29.37
C ASP A 107 -15.38 -7.32 -29.99
N ALA A 108 -16.38 -6.44 -30.02
CA ALA A 108 -17.67 -6.70 -30.66
C ALA A 108 -17.57 -6.79 -32.19
N LYS A 109 -16.58 -6.11 -32.80
CA LYS A 109 -16.30 -6.17 -34.24
C LYS A 109 -15.49 -7.39 -34.65
N CYS A 110 -15.02 -8.18 -33.68
CA CYS A 110 -14.13 -9.30 -33.89
C CYS A 110 -14.87 -10.64 -33.97
N ASP A 111 -14.84 -11.29 -35.14
CA ASP A 111 -15.45 -12.61 -35.35
C ASP A 111 -14.55 -13.79 -34.91
N ARG A 112 -13.28 -13.52 -34.60
CA ARG A 112 -12.29 -14.56 -34.28
C ARG A 112 -11.43 -14.20 -33.08
N TRP A 113 -11.34 -15.16 -32.18
CA TRP A 113 -10.55 -15.11 -30.96
C TRP A 113 -9.67 -16.33 -30.86
N THR A 114 -8.42 -16.17 -30.46
CA THR A 114 -7.47 -17.29 -30.32
C THR A 114 -6.72 -17.20 -29.02
N THR A 115 -6.33 -18.34 -28.48
CA THR A 115 -5.41 -18.42 -27.34
C THR A 115 -4.44 -19.57 -27.54
N PHE A 116 -3.27 -19.46 -26.93
CA PHE A 116 -2.29 -20.54 -26.87
C PHE A 116 -2.25 -21.13 -25.46
N CYS A 117 -2.40 -22.45 -25.35
CA CYS A 117 -2.35 -23.17 -24.10
C CYS A 117 -1.17 -24.15 -24.08
N ALA A 118 -0.23 -23.91 -23.17
CA ALA A 118 0.85 -24.85 -22.88
C ALA A 118 0.30 -25.99 -22.01
N GLY A 119 0.54 -27.24 -22.43
CA GLY A 119 0.05 -28.45 -21.76
C GLY A 119 -1.05 -29.20 -22.52
N LEU A 120 -1.67 -28.58 -23.53
CA LEU A 120 -2.52 -29.27 -24.50
C LEU A 120 -1.66 -29.92 -25.60
N GLY A 121 -0.95 -30.98 -25.23
CA GLY A 121 -0.03 -31.72 -26.11
C GLY A 121 1.44 -31.32 -25.98
N PRO A 122 2.35 -32.00 -26.71
CA PRO A 122 3.80 -31.89 -26.49
C PRO A 122 4.39 -30.50 -26.79
N ASN A 123 3.71 -29.69 -27.62
CA ASN A 123 4.15 -28.33 -27.99
C ASN A 123 3.13 -27.24 -27.60
N GLY A 124 2.08 -27.58 -26.84
CA GLY A 124 0.89 -26.75 -26.66
C GLY A 124 0.00 -26.66 -27.90
N SER A 125 -1.19 -26.07 -27.74
CA SER A 125 -2.16 -25.88 -28.84
C SER A 125 -2.66 -24.44 -28.94
N VAL A 126 -3.00 -24.04 -30.17
CA VAL A 126 -3.73 -22.80 -30.44
C VAL A 126 -5.21 -23.14 -30.59
N GLU A 127 -6.02 -22.70 -29.64
CA GLU A 127 -7.47 -22.85 -29.66
C GLU A 127 -8.12 -21.63 -30.30
N ARG A 128 -9.22 -21.83 -31.05
CA ARG A 128 -9.95 -20.77 -31.75
C ARG A 128 -11.40 -20.72 -31.30
N PHE A 129 -11.92 -19.50 -31.11
CA PHE A 129 -13.24 -19.23 -30.59
C PHE A 129 -13.95 -18.15 -31.42
N LYS A 130 -15.29 -18.23 -31.46
CA LYS A 130 -16.15 -17.27 -32.17
C LYS A 130 -16.40 -15.98 -31.39
N SER A 131 -16.11 -15.97 -30.10
CA SER A 131 -16.30 -14.79 -29.25
C SER A 131 -15.26 -14.73 -28.14
N LYS A 132 -15.01 -13.52 -27.64
CA LYS A 132 -14.15 -13.30 -26.47
C LYS A 132 -14.65 -14.06 -25.25
N ALA A 133 -15.97 -14.01 -25.00
CA ALA A 133 -16.59 -14.66 -23.85
C ALA A 133 -16.34 -16.18 -23.85
N SER A 134 -16.50 -16.83 -25.02
CA SER A 134 -16.20 -18.26 -25.17
C SER A 134 -14.73 -18.55 -24.91
N CYS A 135 -13.81 -17.74 -25.48
CA CYS A 135 -12.38 -17.93 -25.26
C CYS A 135 -12.01 -17.79 -23.78
N VAL A 136 -12.49 -16.74 -23.10
CA VAL A 136 -12.19 -16.49 -21.69
C VAL A 136 -12.74 -17.59 -20.80
N SER A 137 -13.98 -18.04 -21.04
CA SER A 137 -14.59 -19.14 -20.28
C SER A 137 -13.81 -20.44 -20.41
N SER A 138 -13.39 -20.81 -21.63
CA SER A 138 -12.61 -22.03 -21.86
C SER A 138 -11.20 -21.93 -21.28
N VAL A 139 -10.55 -20.76 -21.36
CA VAL A 139 -9.24 -20.54 -20.74
C VAL A 139 -9.31 -20.63 -19.21
N ASP A 140 -10.36 -20.10 -18.59
CA ASP A 140 -10.55 -20.18 -17.15
C ASP A 140 -10.72 -21.63 -16.71
N GLU A 141 -11.57 -22.40 -17.39
CA GLU A 141 -11.75 -23.83 -17.16
C GLU A 141 -10.42 -24.59 -17.28
N LEU A 142 -9.65 -24.36 -18.35
CA LEU A 142 -8.35 -25.00 -18.54
C LEU A 142 -7.34 -24.62 -17.43
N ARG A 143 -7.36 -23.37 -16.96
CA ARG A 143 -6.51 -22.93 -15.83
C ARG A 143 -6.88 -23.63 -14.53
N THR A 144 -8.17 -23.90 -14.28
CA THR A 144 -8.58 -24.70 -13.11
C THR A 144 -8.05 -26.14 -13.17
N MET A 145 -7.81 -26.66 -14.39
CA MET A 145 -7.18 -27.96 -14.62
C MET A 145 -5.63 -27.92 -14.60
N GLY A 146 -5.03 -26.78 -14.25
CA GLY A 146 -3.58 -26.60 -14.18
C GLY A 146 -2.90 -26.32 -15.52
N ILE A 147 -3.66 -26.05 -16.58
CA ILE A 147 -3.13 -25.75 -17.92
C ILE A 147 -2.79 -24.25 -18.02
N VAL A 148 -1.61 -23.95 -18.55
CA VAL A 148 -1.12 -22.56 -18.66
C VAL A 148 -1.52 -21.99 -20.00
N CYS A 149 -2.62 -21.22 -20.02
CA CYS A 149 -3.11 -20.53 -21.22
C CYS A 149 -2.77 -19.03 -21.22
N LYS A 150 -2.36 -18.54 -22.39
CA LYS A 150 -2.17 -17.11 -22.68
C LYS A 150 -3.51 -16.35 -22.65
N PRO A 151 -3.49 -15.02 -22.53
CA PRO A 151 -4.69 -14.21 -22.74
C PRO A 151 -5.28 -14.45 -24.14
N CYS A 152 -6.60 -14.35 -24.24
CA CYS A 152 -7.29 -14.42 -25.53
C CYS A 152 -6.94 -13.21 -26.40
N GLU A 153 -6.47 -13.46 -27.60
CA GLU A 153 -6.12 -12.47 -28.60
C GLU A 153 -7.17 -12.42 -29.70
N SER A 154 -7.50 -11.22 -30.18
CA SER A 154 -8.45 -11.02 -31.26
C SER A 154 -7.74 -11.11 -32.61
N GLY A 155 -8.23 -11.95 -33.52
CA GLY A 155 -7.68 -12.12 -34.87
C GLY A 155 -8.35 -11.22 -35.91
N CYS A 156 -8.52 -9.94 -35.60
CA CYS A 156 -9.30 -8.99 -36.40
C CYS A 156 -8.36 -8.32 -37.39
N GLY A 157 -8.37 -8.83 -38.63
CA GLY A 157 -7.59 -8.34 -39.75
C GLY A 157 -8.40 -7.49 -40.70
#